data_AF-A0A7C4NXD4-F1
#
_entry.id   AF-A0A7C4NXD4-F1
#
_cell.length_a   1.000
_cell.length_b   1.000
_cell.length_c   1.000
_cell.angle_alpha   90.00
_cell.angle_beta   90.00
_cell.angle_gamma   90.00
#
_symmetry.space_group_name_H-M   'P 1'
#
loop_
_entity.id
_entity.type
_entity.pdbx_description
1 polymer ?
#
loop_
_entity_poly.entity_id
_entity_poly.type
_entity_poly.pdbx_seq_one_letter_code
_entity_poly.pdbx_strand_id
1 'polypeptide(L)' 'MEIIFVLILISLAVAAGFLLAYLWAMRAGQYDDNYTPAVRMLFDDELVSAGDEQKQEIETNIETKKNK' A
#
# COMPACT_ATOMS: atom_id res chain seq x y z
N MET A 1 -36.24 -32.89 21.99
CA MET A 1 -35.65 -31.63 22.51
C MET A 1 -34.13 -31.60 22.33
N GLU A 2 -33.46 -32.75 22.24
CA GLU A 2 -32.03 -32.87 21.91
C GLU A 2 -31.57 -32.15 20.63
N ILE A 3 -32.41 -32.10 19.60
CA ILE A 3 -32.06 -31.50 18.30
C ILE A 3 -31.68 -30.00 18.43
N ILE A 4 -32.28 -29.30 19.40
CA ILE A 4 -32.03 -27.87 19.64
C ILE A 4 -30.61 -27.65 20.16
N PHE A 5 -30.11 -28.53 21.03
CA PHE A 5 -28.74 -28.42 21.53
C PHE A 5 -27.71 -28.66 20.42
N VAL A 6 -27.97 -29.60 19.52
CA VAL A 6 -27.12 -29.86 18.34
C VAL A 6 -27.10 -28.65 17.40
N LEU A 7 -28.26 -28.04 17.14
CA LEU A 7 -28.35 -26.84 16.29
C LEU A 7 -27.64 -25.63 16.90
N ILE A 8 -27.70 -25.45 18.22
CA ILE A 8 -26.97 -24.40 18.93
C ILE A 8 -25.45 -24.59 18.79
N LEU A 9 -24.95 -25.82 18.96
CA LEU A 9 -23.52 -26.10 18.82
C LEU A 9 -23.03 -25.87 17.39
N ILE A 10 -23.80 -26.29 16.39
CA ILE A 10 -23.46 -26.07 14.98
C ILE A 10 -23.45 -24.58 14.65
N SER A 11 -24.46 -23.83 15.08
CA SER A 11 -24.51 -22.37 14.81
C SER A 11 -23.37 -21.62 15.47
N LEU A 12 -23.02 -22.00 16.71
CA LEU A 12 -21.89 -21.40 17.43
C LEU A 12 -20.55 -21.74 16.77
N ALA A 13 -20.37 -22.98 16.32
CA ALA A 13 -19.19 -23.41 15.59
C ALA A 13 -19.02 -22.65 14.27
N VAL A 14 -20.11 -22.47 13.51
CA VAL A 14 -20.11 -21.68 12.28
C VAL A 14 -19.76 -20.22 12.57
N ALA A 15 -20.40 -19.60 13.57
CA ALA A 15 -20.13 -18.21 13.95
C ALA A 15 -18.67 -18.01 14.39
N ALA A 16 -18.13 -18.92 15.21
CA ALA A 16 -16.73 -18.89 15.61
C ALA A 16 -15.78 -19.09 14.42
N GLY A 17 -16.10 -20.00 13.50
CA GLY A 17 -15.32 -20.21 12.27
C GLY A 17 -15.26 -18.94 11.40
N PHE A 18 -16.39 -18.27 11.20
CA PHE A 18 -16.43 -16.99 10.48
C PHE A 18 -15.64 -15.90 11.20
N LEU A 19 -15.74 -15.81 12.53
CA LEU A 19 -14.99 -14.84 13.31
C LEU A 19 -13.47 -15.06 13.21
N LEU A 20 -13.02 -16.31 13.30
CA LEU A 20 -11.60 -16.64 13.15
C LEU A 20 -11.08 -16.35 11.74
N ALA A 21 -11.85 -16.70 10.71
CA ALA A 21 -11.53 -16.38 9.33
C ALA A 21 -11.45 -14.86 9.10
N TYR A 22 -12.38 -14.10 9.68
CA TYR A 22 -12.39 -12.64 9.65
C TYR A 22 -11.14 -12.04 10.30
N LEU A 23 -10.79 -12.49 11.51
CA LEU A 23 -9.59 -12.01 12.21
C LEU A 23 -8.30 -12.39 11.46
N TRP A 24 -8.24 -13.57 10.84
CA TRP A 24 -7.12 -13.98 10.00
C TRP A 24 -6.99 -13.08 8.76
N ALA A 25 -8.11 -12.77 8.09
CA ALA A 25 -8.13 -11.86 6.95
C ALA A 25 -7.70 -10.44 7.32
N MET A 26 -8.14 -9.91 8.46
CA MET A 26 -7.66 -8.62 8.97
C MET A 26 -6.16 -8.61 9.24
N ARG A 27 -5.62 -9.72 9.73
CA ARG A 27 -4.18 -9.86 10.03
C ARG A 27 -3.34 -10.03 8.77
N ALA A 28 -3.93 -10.43 7.64
CA ALA A 28 -3.24 -10.62 6.36
C ALA A 28 -2.69 -9.33 5.73
N GLY A 29 -2.85 -8.18 6.40
CA GLY A 29 -2.02 -7.01 6.10
C GLY A 29 -2.39 -6.28 4.81
N GLN A 30 -3.63 -6.45 4.32
CA GLN A 30 -4.17 -5.70 3.18
C GLN A 30 -4.17 -4.16 3.39
N TYR A 31 -3.79 -3.70 4.59
CA TYR A 31 -3.63 -2.29 4.95
C TYR A 31 -2.23 -1.71 4.59
N ASP A 32 -1.43 -2.38 3.76
CA ASP A 32 -0.10 -1.89 3.39
C ASP A 32 -0.15 -0.63 2.51
N ASP A 33 -1.31 -0.34 1.90
CA ASP A 33 -1.54 0.89 1.12
C ASP A 33 -2.11 2.02 2.01
N ASN A 34 -1.39 2.39 3.07
CA ASN A 34 -1.71 3.56 3.90
C ASN A 34 -1.22 4.88 3.29
N TYR A 35 -0.48 4.84 2.18
CA TYR A 35 0.02 5.99 1.46
C TYR A 35 -0.66 6.10 0.10
N THR A 36 -1.79 6.82 0.09
CA THR A 36 -2.63 6.98 -1.08
C THR A 36 -1.85 7.55 -2.26
N PRO A 37 -2.04 7.06 -3.50
CA PRO A 37 -1.36 7.55 -4.70
C PRO A 37 -1.51 9.07 -4.91
N ALA A 38 -2.60 9.66 -4.44
CA ALA A 38 -2.82 11.12 -4.49
C ALA A 38 -1.81 11.92 -3.65
N VAL A 39 -1.37 11.37 -2.51
CA VAL A 39 -0.37 12.03 -1.64
C VAL A 39 1.02 11.90 -2.25
N ARG A 40 1.33 10.73 -2.81
CA ARG A 40 2.61 10.48 -3.50
C ARG A 40 2.80 11.43 -4.69
N MET A 41 1.77 11.59 -5.51
CA MET A 41 1.80 12.48 -6.67
C MET A 41 2.04 13.95 -6.29
N LEU A 42 1.52 14.41 -5.15
CA LEU A 42 1.69 15.80 -4.68
C LEU A 42 3.13 16.13 -4.27
N PHE A 43 3.90 15.12 -3.84
CA PHE A 43 5.30 15.29 -3.40
C PHE A 43 6.32 14.80 -4.42
N ASP A 44 5.93 13.93 -5.37
CA ASP A 44 6.77 13.51 -6.49
C ASP A 44 7.10 14.70 -7.42
N ASP A 45 6.18 15.68 -7.57
CA ASP A 45 6.40 16.88 -8.39
C ASP A 45 7.49 17.83 -7.83
N GLU A 46 7.70 17.87 -6.51
CA GLU A 46 8.76 18.71 -5.89
C GLU A 46 10.16 18.09 -6.07
N LEU A 47 10.26 16.76 -6.08
CA LEU A 47 11.55 16.06 -6.15
C LEU A 47 12.17 16.09 -7.56
N VAL A 48 11.35 16.22 -8.60
CA VAL A 48 11.79 16.32 -10.00
C VAL A 48 12.50 17.65 -10.26
N SER A 49 12.05 18.77 -9.68
CA SER A 49 12.65 20.10 -9.90
C SER A 49 14.09 20.19 -9.38
N ALA A 50 14.41 19.58 -8.24
CA ALA A 50 15.73 19.72 -7.62
C ALA A 50 16.84 18.87 -8.29
N GLY A 51 16.47 17.73 -8.89
CA GLY A 51 17.42 16.81 -9.55
C GLY A 51 17.66 17.13 -11.02
N ASP A 52 16.63 17.60 -11.73
CA ASP A 52 16.70 17.85 -13.16
C ASP A 52 17.39 19.18 -13.50
N GLU A 53 17.28 20.19 -12.64
CA GLU A 53 17.99 21.47 -12.81
C GLU A 53 19.52 21.28 -12.75
N GLN A 54 20.02 20.47 -11.80
CA GLN A 54 21.45 20.15 -11.72
C GLN A 54 21.91 19.23 -12.86
N LYS A 55 21.09 18.27 -13.28
CA LYS A 55 21.44 17.35 -14.38
C LYS A 55 21.50 18.07 -15.73
N GLN A 56 20.59 19.02 -15.98
CA GLN A 56 20.62 19.85 -17.19
C GLN A 56 21.80 20.83 -17.19
N GLU A 57 22.14 21.46 -16.06
CA GLU A 57 23.29 22.39 -16.00
C GLU A 57 24.64 21.68 -16.21
N ILE A 58 24.79 20.46 -15.67
CA ILE A 58 26.01 19.65 -15.82
C ILE A 58 26.16 19.14 -17.26
N GLU A 59 25.11 18.63 -17.90
CA GLU A 59 25.15 18.17 -19.29
C GLU A 59 25.47 19.33 -20.26
N THR A 60 24.90 20.52 -20.03
CA THR A 60 25.13 21.71 -20.85
C THR A 60 26.55 22.25 -20.72
N ASN A 61 27.15 22.21 -19.51
CA ASN A 61 28.54 22.62 -19.27
C ASN A 61 29.57 21.64 -19.86
N ILE A 62 29.25 20.35 -19.94
CA ILE A 62 30.13 19.33 -20.51
C ILE A 62 30.16 19.45 -22.04
N GLU A 63 29.02 19.69 -22.71
CA GLU A 63 28.98 19.89 -24.17
C GLU A 63 29.69 21.16 -24.60
N THR A 64 29.52 22.27 -23.88
CA THR A 64 30.19 23.54 -24.19
C THR A 64 31.70 23.50 -23.99
N LYS A 65 32.21 22.72 -23.03
CA LYS A 65 33.66 22.49 -22.88
C LYS A 65 34.25 21.53 -23.91
N LYS A 66 33.45 20.65 -24.51
CA LYS A 66 33.91 19.67 -25.50
C LYS A 66 34.03 20.26 -26.91
N ASN A 67 33.32 21.36 -27.17
CA ASN A 67 33.30 22.09 -28.45
C ASN A 67 34.20 23.35 -28.46
N LYS A 68 35.07 23.53 -27.47
CA LYS A 68 36.07 24.60 -27.38
C LYS A 68 37.46 23.98 -27.21
#